data_AF-A0A8K0R2A6-F1
#
_entry.id   AF-A0A8K0R2A6-F1
#
_cell.length_a   1.000
_cell.length_b   1.000
_cell.length_c   1.000
_cell.angle_alpha   90.00
_cell.angle_beta   90.00
_cell.angle_gamma   90.00
#
_symmetry.space_group_name_H-M   'P 1'
#
loop_
_entity.id
_entity.type
_entity.pdbx_description
1 polymer ?
#
loop_
_entity_poly.entity_id
_entity_poly.type
_entity_poly.pdbx_seq_one_letter_code
_entity_poly.pdbx_strand_id
1 'polypeptide(L)'
;MIHIDTLCRGLFFSTLIQSILAAKPFVVPWSTTKFGPDGPWQAVSIIVGGNDSSMYISAQKTAQVAVYPGGEFQSLTYTSAACSLYPNSFCGAGGTWNPDPYQAMQQYIAFSPSFVDNTTGLKTMNARSLALGLTINERTVWNATLASASSGNITYANGVVGGVPLGNLALGASSGAPEQFFTQSNIEVGRGINASIFAGRLYRDGDISSYSYGLHIGSAAFDYPGSLVFGGYNKGRVIEPVTSFEDSGAVELLDISIGVEYGESPFPFRIKDRLLPRQLKVKPDPLSPYLSLPAELCRTLASYLPVIWDTDLKYYLWNTSSPEYARIVTSPAYLAFSFPPPNGQTANVKIKAPFALLNLTLERPIVSKPTQYFPCMPYDTDRPVLGRAFLQAAFLGRNWEKQISWLAQAPGPGVSRRGLGDQNMDIARGAVAIEGWGGEGLFNSSWNGHWSVLASRTNVPVPETPRESEQPKQSGSSGADANTQAKEGISTGAKVGIAVGAMAVGVIALCTLGYFWRRKKRAHKVAEMTGTPYMVAPVEVAEKPQHDYYAGPTPWGEGRDRRMSELASPTSPVEMQDTSLPFRG
;
A
#
# COMPACT_ATOMS: atom_id res chain seq x y z
N MET A 1 -75.36 -31.99 26.20
CA MET A 1 -74.68 -32.71 27.30
C MET A 1 -73.35 -33.21 26.73
N ILE A 2 -72.24 -32.48 26.97
CA ILE A 2 -71.14 -32.86 27.88
C ILE A 2 -70.30 -34.01 27.26
N HIS A 3 -69.01 -33.98 26.90
CA HIS A 3 -67.75 -33.27 27.28
C HIS A 3 -66.85 -33.19 26.01
N ILE A 4 -66.14 -32.10 25.65
CA ILE A 4 -64.84 -31.58 26.13
C ILE A 4 -63.70 -32.62 26.17
N ASP A 5 -62.83 -32.55 25.15
CA ASP A 5 -61.35 -32.71 25.12
C ASP A 5 -60.98 -33.11 23.68
N THR A 6 -60.23 -32.32 22.89
CA THR A 6 -58.76 -32.39 22.91
C THR A 6 -58.14 -31.21 22.13
N LEU A 7 -57.27 -30.53 22.87
CA LEU A 7 -56.17 -29.60 22.58
C LEU A 7 -55.66 -29.34 21.13
N CYS A 8 -55.50 -28.04 20.88
CA CYS A 8 -54.30 -27.36 20.34
C CYS A 8 -53.49 -28.02 19.21
N ARG A 9 -53.77 -27.63 17.96
CA ARG A 9 -52.78 -27.59 16.87
C ARG A 9 -52.20 -26.18 16.76
N GLY A 10 -51.07 -25.96 17.43
CA GLY A 10 -50.24 -24.78 17.22
C GLY A 10 -49.44 -24.93 15.92
N LEU A 11 -49.67 -24.00 14.99
CA LEU A 11 -48.83 -23.76 13.82
C LEU A 11 -47.45 -23.27 14.27
N PHE A 12 -46.46 -24.15 14.30
CA PHE A 12 -45.05 -23.76 14.34
C PHE A 12 -44.56 -23.54 12.91
N PHE A 13 -44.71 -22.32 12.40
CA PHE A 13 -43.88 -21.86 11.29
C PHE A 13 -42.47 -21.62 11.83
N SER A 14 -41.57 -22.57 11.59
CA SER A 14 -40.14 -22.40 11.80
C SER A 14 -39.63 -21.39 10.76
N THR A 15 -39.54 -20.11 11.12
CA THR A 15 -38.75 -19.14 10.37
C THR A 15 -37.28 -19.54 10.51
N LEU A 16 -36.77 -20.28 9.54
CA LEU A 16 -35.35 -20.49 9.35
C LEU A 16 -34.74 -19.12 8.97
N ILE A 17 -34.35 -18.33 9.97
CA ILE A 17 -33.49 -17.17 9.75
C ILE A 17 -32.15 -17.76 9.31
N GLN A 18 -31.95 -17.88 8.00
CA GLN A 18 -30.62 -17.95 7.45
C GLN A 18 -29.96 -16.62 7.82
N SER A 19 -29.11 -16.65 8.85
CA SER A 19 -28.15 -15.60 9.09
C SER A 19 -27.25 -15.55 7.86
N ILE A 20 -27.61 -14.72 6.87
CA ILE A 20 -26.69 -14.32 5.83
C ILE A 20 -25.57 -13.62 6.57
N LEU A 21 -24.44 -14.30 6.80
CA LEU A 21 -23.22 -13.62 7.19
C LEU A 21 -22.94 -12.65 6.04
N ALA A 22 -23.21 -11.37 6.27
CA ALA A 22 -22.82 -10.34 5.33
C ALA A 22 -21.30 -10.47 5.13
N ALA A 23 -20.88 -10.66 3.89
CA ALA A 23 -19.47 -10.62 3.52
C ALA A 23 -18.86 -9.33 4.07
N LYS A 24 -17.69 -9.42 4.69
CA LYS A 24 -17.02 -8.30 5.35
C LYS A 24 -15.74 -7.97 4.61
N PRO A 25 -15.29 -6.71 4.65
CA PRO A 25 -14.05 -6.35 3.99
C PRO A 25 -12.88 -6.98 4.76
N PHE A 26 -11.91 -7.52 4.03
CA PHE A 26 -10.80 -8.30 4.60
C PHE A 26 -9.57 -7.41 4.83
N VAL A 27 -9.19 -7.21 6.09
CA VAL A 27 -8.06 -6.36 6.47
C VAL A 27 -6.74 -7.14 6.42
N VAL A 28 -5.74 -6.57 5.76
CA VAL A 28 -4.39 -7.15 5.66
C VAL A 28 -3.46 -6.56 6.73
N PRO A 29 -2.77 -7.39 7.52
CA PRO A 29 -1.84 -6.95 8.55
C PRO A 29 -0.55 -6.39 7.94
N TRP A 30 -0.06 -5.30 8.55
CA TRP A 30 1.19 -4.66 8.18
C TRP A 30 2.34 -5.12 9.07
N SER A 31 3.55 -5.18 8.51
CA SER A 31 4.78 -5.41 9.25
C SER A 31 5.07 -4.24 10.19
N THR A 32 5.67 -4.54 11.34
CA THR A 32 6.21 -3.50 12.24
C THR A 32 7.60 -3.03 11.81
N THR A 33 8.25 -3.76 10.91
CA THR A 33 9.57 -3.44 10.36
C THR A 33 9.43 -2.59 9.11
N LYS A 34 10.41 -1.70 8.91
CA LYS A 34 10.50 -0.78 7.76
C LYS A 34 11.60 -1.26 6.81
N PHE A 35 11.44 -1.01 5.52
CA PHE A 35 12.30 -1.61 4.49
C PHE A 35 12.72 -0.63 3.39
N GLY A 36 13.77 -1.01 2.65
CA GLY A 36 14.19 -0.35 1.42
C GLY A 36 15.26 0.72 1.63
N PRO A 37 16.33 0.73 0.80
CA PRO A 37 17.45 1.65 0.93
C PRO A 37 17.17 3.06 0.41
N ASP A 38 15.99 3.30 -0.14
CA ASP A 38 15.52 4.58 -0.65
C ASP A 38 14.24 5.04 0.07
N GLY A 39 13.96 4.43 1.22
CA GLY A 39 12.79 4.66 2.05
C GLY A 39 13.10 5.47 3.31
N PRO A 40 12.64 5.02 4.50
CA PRO A 40 12.04 3.72 4.79
C PRO A 40 10.61 3.53 4.26
N TRP A 41 10.23 2.28 3.96
CA TRP A 41 8.90 1.91 3.43
C TRP A 41 8.18 0.91 4.33
N GLN A 42 6.86 1.04 4.38
CA GLN A 42 5.96 0.07 5.02
C GLN A 42 5.74 -1.15 4.11
N ALA A 43 5.49 -2.32 4.71
CA ALA A 43 5.21 -3.56 3.98
C ALA A 43 4.13 -4.38 4.69
N VAL A 44 3.48 -5.30 3.98
CA VAL A 44 2.55 -6.28 4.57
C VAL A 44 3.27 -7.58 4.89
N SER A 45 2.75 -8.34 5.85
CA SER A 45 3.29 -9.66 6.19
C SER A 45 2.38 -10.77 5.68
N ILE A 46 2.99 -11.74 4.99
CA ILE A 46 2.32 -12.91 4.44
C ILE A 46 3.06 -14.18 4.85
N ILE A 47 2.37 -15.32 4.84
CA ILE A 47 2.98 -16.63 5.02
C ILE A 47 2.81 -17.42 3.72
N VAL A 48 3.91 -17.93 3.17
CA VAL A 48 3.96 -18.68 1.91
C VAL A 48 4.38 -20.13 2.15
N GLY A 49 3.82 -21.04 1.36
CA GLY A 49 4.11 -22.48 1.42
C GLY A 49 2.97 -23.31 1.99
N GLY A 50 3.20 -24.61 2.10
CA GLY A 50 2.13 -25.59 2.36
C GLY A 50 1.35 -25.96 1.10
N ASN A 51 0.81 -27.16 1.07
CA ASN A 51 0.03 -27.68 -0.08
C ASN A 51 -1.09 -28.64 0.37
N ASP A 52 -1.06 -29.11 1.62
CA ASP A 52 -2.04 -30.07 2.11
C ASP A 52 -3.16 -29.37 2.88
N SER A 53 -4.33 -29.25 2.25
CA SER A 53 -5.51 -28.64 2.88
C SER A 53 -6.12 -29.46 4.03
N SER A 54 -5.72 -30.73 4.21
CA SER A 54 -6.19 -31.59 5.31
C SER A 54 -5.40 -31.38 6.61
N MET A 55 -4.25 -30.69 6.54
CA MET A 55 -3.38 -30.41 7.67
C MET A 55 -3.39 -28.93 8.03
N TYR A 56 -3.21 -28.61 9.31
CA TYR A 56 -2.98 -27.24 9.76
C TYR A 56 -1.75 -26.63 9.07
N ILE A 57 -1.86 -25.38 8.61
CA ILE A 57 -0.75 -24.67 7.94
C ILE A 57 0.50 -24.58 8.82
N SER A 58 0.32 -24.45 10.14
CA SER A 58 1.41 -24.41 11.13
C SER A 58 2.18 -25.71 11.27
N ALA A 59 1.63 -26.83 10.80
CA ALA A 59 2.30 -28.13 10.77
C ALA A 59 3.05 -28.38 9.45
N GLN A 60 2.95 -27.45 8.49
CA GLN A 60 3.57 -27.57 7.18
C GLN A 60 4.78 -26.65 7.05
N LYS A 61 5.63 -26.92 6.06
CA LYS A 61 6.80 -26.09 5.76
C LYS A 61 6.36 -24.78 5.10
N THR A 62 6.41 -23.71 5.87
CA THR A 62 6.05 -22.35 5.44
C THR A 62 7.13 -21.34 5.80
N ALA A 63 7.10 -20.17 5.18
CA ALA A 63 7.90 -19.01 5.58
C ALA A 63 7.03 -17.76 5.72
N GLN A 64 7.23 -17.01 6.79
CA GLN A 64 6.69 -15.67 6.92
C GLN A 64 7.63 -14.70 6.21
N VAL A 65 7.09 -13.89 5.29
CA VAL A 65 7.84 -12.89 4.54
C VAL A 65 7.10 -11.55 4.53
N ALA A 66 7.86 -10.46 4.50
CA ALA A 66 7.35 -9.13 4.23
C ALA A 66 7.39 -8.85 2.72
N VAL A 67 6.36 -8.19 2.21
CA VAL A 67 6.22 -7.86 0.78
C VAL A 67 5.56 -6.49 0.60
N TYR A 68 5.88 -5.81 -0.50
CA TYR A 68 5.17 -4.58 -0.86
C TYR A 68 3.78 -4.92 -1.43
N PRO A 69 2.69 -4.26 -0.99
CA PRO A 69 1.39 -4.46 -1.59
C PRO A 69 1.37 -3.81 -2.97
N GLY A 70 1.18 -4.59 -4.03
CA GLY A 70 1.18 -4.08 -5.39
C GLY A 70 1.38 -5.15 -6.46
N GLY A 71 1.15 -4.76 -7.71
CA GLY A 71 1.23 -5.65 -8.85
C GLY A 71 -0.02 -6.51 -9.05
N GLU A 72 0.02 -7.30 -10.11
CA GLU A 72 -1.09 -8.10 -10.58
C GLU A 72 -0.68 -9.57 -10.71
N PHE A 73 -1.68 -10.45 -10.76
CA PHE A 73 -1.58 -11.87 -11.05
C PHE A 73 -0.81 -12.70 -10.02
N GLN A 74 0.50 -12.51 -9.83
CA GLN A 74 1.33 -13.39 -9.00
C GLN A 74 1.97 -12.61 -7.86
N SER A 75 1.92 -13.16 -6.65
CA SER A 75 2.73 -12.62 -5.55
C SER A 75 4.15 -13.16 -5.65
N LEU A 76 5.14 -12.27 -5.67
CA LEU A 76 6.55 -12.61 -5.85
C LEU A 76 7.27 -12.65 -4.50
N THR A 77 8.15 -13.62 -4.34
CA THR A 77 9.10 -13.73 -3.23
C THR A 77 10.48 -14.08 -3.75
N TYR A 78 11.49 -13.97 -2.89
CA TYR A 78 12.88 -14.30 -3.22
C TYR A 78 13.41 -15.41 -2.31
N THR A 79 14.25 -16.27 -2.89
CA THR A 79 14.97 -17.30 -2.13
C THR A 79 16.18 -16.70 -1.40
N SER A 80 16.74 -17.46 -0.45
CA SER A 80 17.99 -17.06 0.21
C SER A 80 19.16 -16.93 -0.77
N ALA A 81 19.18 -17.73 -1.84
CA ALA A 81 20.20 -17.67 -2.88
C ALA A 81 20.16 -16.35 -3.67
N ALA A 82 18.96 -15.79 -3.90
CA ALA A 82 18.84 -14.49 -4.55
C ALA A 82 19.50 -13.37 -3.73
N CYS A 83 19.39 -13.45 -2.39
CA CYS A 83 19.95 -12.44 -1.49
C CYS A 83 21.42 -12.66 -1.14
N SER A 84 21.93 -13.89 -1.16
CA SER A 84 23.32 -14.19 -0.79
C SER A 84 24.35 -13.50 -1.70
N LEU A 85 23.95 -13.13 -2.91
CA LEU A 85 24.79 -12.37 -3.86
C LEU A 85 24.95 -10.89 -3.46
N TYR A 86 24.12 -10.40 -2.54
CA TYR A 86 24.05 -8.99 -2.17
C TYR A 86 24.05 -8.77 -0.64
N PRO A 87 25.09 -9.23 0.09
CA PRO A 87 25.16 -9.16 1.56
C PRO A 87 25.19 -7.72 2.09
N ASN A 88 25.50 -6.75 1.24
CA ASN A 88 25.52 -5.32 1.57
C ASN A 88 24.20 -4.59 1.28
N SER A 89 23.11 -5.31 1.00
CA SER A 89 21.78 -4.75 0.69
C SER A 89 20.75 -5.07 1.77
N PHE A 90 19.49 -4.63 1.55
CA PHE A 90 18.32 -4.97 2.37
C PHE A 90 17.66 -6.31 1.99
N CYS A 91 18.17 -7.02 0.97
CA CYS A 91 17.58 -8.29 0.53
C CYS A 91 17.52 -9.30 1.68
N GLY A 92 16.35 -9.90 1.88
CA GLY A 92 16.12 -10.91 2.91
C GLY A 92 15.86 -10.34 4.31
N ALA A 93 15.93 -9.01 4.51
CA ALA A 93 15.54 -8.38 5.77
C ALA A 93 14.07 -8.63 6.12
N GLY A 94 13.21 -8.79 5.11
CA GLY A 94 11.81 -9.19 5.27
C GLY A 94 11.58 -10.70 5.32
N GLY A 95 12.64 -11.52 5.40
CA GLY A 95 12.55 -12.96 5.22
C GLY A 95 12.77 -13.40 3.78
N THR A 96 13.07 -14.69 3.60
CA THR A 96 13.19 -15.34 2.28
C THR A 96 12.41 -16.64 2.31
N TRP A 97 12.01 -17.13 1.13
CA TRP A 97 11.31 -18.40 1.02
C TRP A 97 11.99 -19.30 0.00
N ASN A 98 12.37 -20.49 0.43
CA ASN A 98 12.79 -21.57 -0.43
C ASN A 98 11.63 -22.57 -0.51
N PRO A 99 10.90 -22.63 -1.65
CA PRO A 99 9.82 -23.58 -1.84
C PRO A 99 10.30 -25.01 -1.58
N ASP A 100 9.45 -25.84 -0.99
CA ASP A 100 9.79 -27.23 -0.82
C ASP A 100 9.93 -27.90 -2.20
N PRO A 101 11.08 -28.54 -2.51
CA PRO A 101 11.34 -29.05 -3.85
C PRO A 101 10.34 -30.14 -4.26
N TYR A 102 9.87 -30.96 -3.31
CA TYR A 102 8.90 -32.01 -3.57
C TYR A 102 7.51 -31.41 -3.86
N GLN A 103 7.05 -30.47 -3.02
CA GLN A 103 5.78 -29.77 -3.27
C GLN A 103 5.81 -28.98 -4.58
N ALA A 104 6.92 -28.30 -4.85
CA ALA A 104 7.11 -27.54 -6.08
C ALA A 104 7.11 -28.44 -7.33
N MET A 105 7.62 -29.68 -7.23
CA MET A 105 7.55 -30.67 -8.32
C MET A 105 6.11 -31.17 -8.56
N GLN A 106 5.32 -31.36 -7.51
CA GLN A 106 3.91 -31.75 -7.65
C GLN A 106 3.03 -30.66 -8.27
N GLN A 107 3.34 -29.39 -7.99
CA GLN A 107 2.64 -28.21 -8.50
C GLN A 107 3.45 -27.52 -9.61
N TYR A 108 4.11 -28.31 -10.48
CA TYR A 108 4.98 -27.77 -11.50
C TYR A 108 4.17 -26.97 -12.54
N ILE A 109 4.45 -25.66 -12.61
CA ILE A 109 3.93 -24.74 -13.61
C ILE A 109 5.05 -24.47 -14.61
N ALA A 110 4.77 -24.70 -15.89
CA ALA A 110 5.75 -24.50 -16.96
C ALA A 110 6.10 -23.02 -17.19
N PHE A 111 5.14 -22.12 -16.91
CA PHE A 111 5.34 -20.68 -17.02
C PHE A 111 6.36 -20.19 -15.97
N SER A 112 7.49 -19.69 -16.45
CA SER A 112 8.52 -19.07 -15.63
C SER A 112 8.57 -17.57 -15.97
N PRO A 113 8.11 -16.69 -15.08
CA PRO A 113 8.13 -15.26 -15.35
C PRO A 113 9.55 -14.68 -15.21
N SER A 114 9.84 -13.66 -16.00
CA SER A 114 10.91 -12.69 -15.73
C SER A 114 10.25 -11.34 -15.52
N PHE A 115 10.64 -10.63 -14.47
CA PHE A 115 10.09 -9.31 -14.17
C PHE A 115 11.18 -8.26 -14.34
N VAL A 116 10.98 -7.35 -15.31
CA VAL A 116 11.88 -6.22 -15.53
C VAL A 116 11.06 -4.96 -15.42
N ASP A 117 11.48 -4.06 -14.53
CA ASP A 117 10.89 -2.75 -14.36
C ASP A 117 11.98 -1.69 -14.45
N ASN A 118 12.00 -0.99 -15.59
CA ASN A 118 12.97 0.06 -15.86
C ASN A 118 12.75 1.32 -15.01
N THR A 119 11.56 1.51 -14.43
CA THR A 119 11.26 2.67 -13.57
C THR A 119 11.96 2.57 -12.22
N THR A 120 12.17 1.34 -11.75
CA THR A 120 12.80 1.03 -10.46
C THR A 120 14.19 0.41 -10.61
N GLY A 121 14.57 -0.01 -11.82
CA GLY A 121 15.79 -0.76 -12.08
C GLY A 121 15.72 -2.23 -11.67
N LEU A 122 14.53 -2.74 -11.35
CA LEU A 122 14.30 -4.13 -10.95
C LEU A 122 14.52 -5.08 -12.13
N LYS A 123 15.29 -6.13 -11.89
CA LYS A 123 15.41 -7.29 -12.77
C LYS A 123 15.31 -8.55 -11.93
N THR A 124 14.26 -9.33 -12.17
CA THR A 124 14.03 -10.64 -11.56
C THR A 124 14.10 -11.71 -12.64
N MET A 125 14.96 -12.69 -12.41
CA MET A 125 15.23 -13.79 -13.32
C MET A 125 15.05 -15.13 -12.59
N ASN A 126 14.91 -16.21 -13.34
CA ASN A 126 14.76 -17.57 -12.79
C ASN A 126 13.61 -17.65 -11.74
N ALA A 127 12.51 -16.93 -11.98
CA ALA A 127 11.35 -17.03 -11.12
C ALA A 127 10.54 -18.27 -11.49
N ARG A 128 10.26 -19.10 -10.49
CA ARG A 128 9.44 -20.29 -10.64
C ARG A 128 8.01 -19.97 -10.19
N SER A 129 7.05 -20.15 -11.08
CA SER A 129 5.62 -20.10 -10.72
C SER A 129 5.24 -21.34 -9.93
N LEU A 130 4.40 -21.14 -8.91
CA LEU A 130 3.97 -22.16 -7.96
C LEU A 130 2.49 -21.92 -7.60
N ALA A 131 1.75 -23.01 -7.43
CA ALA A 131 0.42 -23.01 -6.84
C ALA A 131 0.51 -23.66 -5.44
N LEU A 132 0.74 -22.85 -4.41
CA LEU A 132 0.91 -23.32 -3.02
C LEU A 132 0.08 -22.47 -2.06
N GLY A 133 0.09 -22.80 -0.77
CA GLY A 133 -0.60 -22.03 0.25
C GLY A 133 -0.06 -20.60 0.37
N LEU A 134 -0.99 -19.64 0.42
CA LEU A 134 -0.73 -18.25 0.83
C LEU A 134 -1.68 -17.92 1.98
N THR A 135 -1.12 -17.55 3.12
CA THR A 135 -1.88 -17.21 4.33
C THR A 135 -1.65 -15.76 4.70
N ILE A 136 -2.76 -15.05 4.92
CA ILE A 136 -2.79 -13.66 5.39
C ILE A 136 -3.86 -13.61 6.48
N ASN A 137 -3.56 -12.99 7.62
CA ASN A 137 -4.52 -12.82 8.72
C ASN A 137 -5.31 -14.11 9.06
N GLU A 138 -4.59 -15.21 9.27
CA GLU A 138 -5.15 -16.56 9.55
C GLU A 138 -5.98 -17.19 8.42
N ARG A 139 -6.26 -16.48 7.33
CA ARG A 139 -6.94 -17.02 6.16
C ARG A 139 -5.94 -17.57 5.16
N THR A 140 -5.97 -18.88 4.97
CA THR A 140 -5.19 -19.58 3.94
C THR A 140 -5.99 -19.73 2.65
N VAL A 141 -5.41 -19.28 1.54
CA VAL A 141 -5.83 -19.65 0.19
C VAL A 141 -4.90 -20.74 -0.31
N TRP A 142 -5.45 -21.93 -0.52
CA TRP A 142 -4.76 -23.05 -1.14
C TRP A 142 -4.70 -22.87 -2.66
N ASN A 143 -3.64 -23.37 -3.29
CA ASN A 143 -3.33 -23.15 -4.71
C ASN A 143 -3.29 -21.66 -5.07
N ALA A 144 -2.72 -20.82 -4.21
CA ALA A 144 -2.52 -19.41 -4.52
C ALA A 144 -1.45 -19.23 -5.59
N THR A 145 -1.62 -18.27 -6.49
CA THR A 145 -0.61 -17.97 -7.51
C THR A 145 0.59 -17.23 -6.92
N LEU A 146 1.70 -17.95 -6.81
CA LEU A 146 2.97 -17.46 -6.28
C LEU A 146 4.07 -17.56 -7.34
N ALA A 147 5.09 -16.71 -7.21
CA ALA A 147 6.36 -16.86 -7.89
C ALA A 147 7.50 -16.74 -6.89
N SER A 148 8.50 -17.62 -6.98
CA SER A 148 9.70 -17.53 -6.15
C SER A 148 10.94 -17.44 -7.03
N ALA A 149 11.69 -16.36 -6.91
CA ALA A 149 12.88 -16.10 -7.72
C ALA A 149 14.17 -16.45 -6.99
N SER A 150 15.05 -17.16 -7.68
CA SER A 150 16.40 -17.47 -7.21
C SER A 150 17.46 -16.45 -7.63
N SER A 151 17.08 -15.49 -8.49
CA SER A 151 17.92 -14.38 -8.92
C SER A 151 17.09 -13.11 -9.06
N GLY A 152 17.58 -12.02 -8.49
CA GLY A 152 16.95 -10.73 -8.66
C GLY A 152 17.79 -9.60 -8.09
N ASN A 153 17.78 -8.45 -8.75
CA ASN A 153 18.48 -7.26 -8.30
C ASN A 153 17.75 -5.98 -8.67
N ILE A 154 18.18 -4.90 -8.05
CA ILE A 154 17.83 -3.53 -8.39
C ILE A 154 19.12 -2.82 -8.80
N THR A 155 19.10 -2.18 -9.96
CA THR A 155 20.14 -1.22 -10.36
C THR A 155 19.67 0.18 -9.99
N TYR A 156 20.30 0.79 -8.98
CA TYR A 156 19.98 2.15 -8.53
C TYR A 156 20.48 3.19 -9.53
N ALA A 157 20.03 4.44 -9.38
CA ALA A 157 20.32 5.52 -10.34
C ALA A 157 21.83 5.79 -10.54
N ASN A 158 22.66 5.54 -9.52
CA ASN A 158 24.12 5.64 -9.59
C ASN A 158 24.81 4.42 -10.21
N GLY A 159 24.05 3.45 -10.74
CA GLY A 159 24.56 2.21 -11.30
C GLY A 159 24.94 1.14 -10.27
N VAL A 160 24.86 1.43 -8.96
CA VAL A 160 25.08 0.41 -7.93
C VAL A 160 24.00 -0.66 -8.03
N VAL A 161 24.41 -1.92 -7.94
CA VAL A 161 23.49 -3.06 -7.96
C VAL A 161 23.34 -3.61 -6.55
N GLY A 162 22.10 -3.71 -6.07
CA GLY A 162 21.75 -4.37 -4.81
C GLY A 162 20.72 -5.48 -5.00
N GLY A 163 20.59 -6.34 -4.00
CA GLY A 163 19.53 -7.34 -3.98
C GLY A 163 18.17 -6.68 -3.76
N VAL A 164 17.12 -7.31 -4.28
CA VAL A 164 15.75 -6.78 -4.15
C VAL A 164 15.33 -6.82 -2.68
N PRO A 165 14.96 -5.68 -2.05
CA PRO A 165 14.66 -5.65 -0.63
C PRO A 165 13.50 -6.58 -0.24
N LEU A 166 12.40 -6.52 -1.01
CA LEU A 166 11.19 -7.32 -0.81
C LEU A 166 10.54 -7.66 -2.15
N GLY A 167 9.79 -8.77 -2.20
CA GLY A 167 8.87 -9.06 -3.28
C GLY A 167 7.54 -8.30 -3.15
N ASN A 168 6.49 -8.80 -3.79
CA ASN A 168 5.18 -8.14 -3.81
C ASN A 168 4.00 -9.08 -3.48
N LEU A 169 2.95 -8.50 -2.89
CA LEU A 169 1.61 -9.12 -2.78
C LEU A 169 0.74 -8.58 -3.91
N ALA A 170 0.36 -9.46 -4.85
CA ALA A 170 -0.56 -9.08 -5.92
C ALA A 170 -1.91 -8.64 -5.37
N LEU A 171 -2.40 -7.49 -5.86
CA LEU A 171 -3.66 -6.89 -5.39
C LEU A 171 -4.88 -7.30 -6.23
N GLY A 172 -4.65 -7.93 -7.38
CA GLY A 172 -5.67 -8.50 -8.24
C GLY A 172 -5.19 -8.74 -9.66
N ALA A 173 -6.04 -8.57 -10.65
CA ALA A 173 -5.71 -8.75 -12.07
C ALA A 173 -6.52 -7.81 -12.98
N SER A 174 -5.84 -7.18 -13.93
CA SER A 174 -6.44 -6.25 -14.92
C SER A 174 -7.52 -6.88 -15.80
N SER A 175 -7.58 -8.19 -15.97
CA SER A 175 -8.69 -8.86 -16.66
C SER A 175 -9.98 -8.97 -15.82
N GLY A 176 -9.94 -8.58 -14.54
CA GLY A 176 -10.98 -8.91 -13.57
C GLY A 176 -11.01 -10.39 -13.18
N ALA A 177 -10.09 -11.21 -13.71
CA ALA A 177 -10.04 -12.63 -13.42
C ALA A 177 -9.57 -12.88 -11.98
N PRO A 178 -10.35 -13.61 -11.15
CA PRO A 178 -9.93 -13.96 -9.79
C PRO A 178 -8.89 -15.10 -9.76
N GLU A 179 -8.63 -15.76 -10.90
CA GLU A 179 -7.80 -16.96 -11.03
C GLU A 179 -6.96 -16.93 -12.29
N GLN A 180 -5.95 -17.80 -12.34
CA GLN A 180 -5.07 -18.03 -13.47
C GLN A 180 -5.00 -19.51 -13.80
N PHE A 181 -4.97 -19.80 -15.09
CA PHE A 181 -4.84 -21.15 -15.62
C PHE A 181 -3.45 -21.30 -16.22
N PHE A 182 -2.71 -22.29 -15.74
CA PHE A 182 -1.36 -22.61 -16.18
C PHE A 182 -1.30 -24.01 -16.78
N THR A 183 -0.32 -24.27 -17.65
CA THR A 183 0.00 -25.62 -18.11
C THR A 183 1.11 -26.23 -17.27
N GLN A 184 1.05 -27.55 -17.06
CA GLN A 184 2.10 -28.30 -16.38
C GLN A 184 3.33 -28.52 -17.26
N SER A 185 3.20 -28.55 -18.58
CA SER A 185 4.36 -28.56 -19.47
C SER A 185 4.03 -27.90 -20.81
N ASN A 186 5.07 -27.60 -21.59
CA ASN A 186 4.93 -27.07 -22.94
C ASN A 186 4.45 -28.13 -23.94
N ILE A 187 4.40 -29.41 -23.52
CA ILE A 187 4.22 -30.59 -24.36
C ILE A 187 2.90 -31.31 -24.03
N GLU A 188 2.41 -31.20 -22.79
CA GLU A 188 1.16 -31.82 -22.34
C GLU A 188 0.02 -30.79 -22.32
N VAL A 189 -0.54 -30.54 -23.49
CA VAL A 189 -1.83 -29.87 -23.63
C VAL A 189 -2.91 -30.79 -23.05
N GLY A 190 -3.32 -30.56 -21.79
CA GLY A 190 -4.44 -31.32 -21.20
C GLY A 190 -4.54 -31.37 -19.67
N ARG A 191 -3.47 -31.09 -18.91
CA ARG A 191 -3.52 -30.96 -17.44
C ARG A 191 -3.23 -29.53 -17.01
N GLY A 192 -4.28 -28.72 -16.91
CA GLY A 192 -4.18 -27.35 -16.42
C GLY A 192 -4.06 -27.29 -14.89
N ILE A 193 -3.23 -26.39 -14.37
CA ILE A 193 -3.24 -25.97 -12.97
C ILE A 193 -4.09 -24.71 -12.88
N ASN A 194 -5.16 -24.76 -12.10
CA ASN A 194 -5.89 -23.57 -11.70
C ASN A 194 -5.29 -23.04 -10.39
N ALA A 195 -4.80 -21.80 -10.42
CA ALA A 195 -4.26 -21.11 -9.26
C ALA A 195 -5.04 -19.81 -9.00
N SER A 196 -5.39 -19.57 -7.76
CA SER A 196 -6.21 -18.41 -7.38
C SER A 196 -5.34 -17.22 -6.96
N ILE A 197 -5.74 -16.02 -7.34
CA ILE A 197 -5.20 -14.79 -6.73
C ILE A 197 -5.82 -14.67 -5.35
N PHE A 198 -5.07 -14.28 -4.31
CA PHE A 198 -5.57 -14.30 -2.92
C PHE A 198 -6.93 -13.60 -2.76
N ALA A 199 -7.00 -12.31 -3.14
CA ALA A 199 -8.24 -11.53 -3.08
C ALA A 199 -9.33 -12.08 -4.03
N GLY A 200 -8.93 -12.63 -5.18
CA GLY A 200 -9.84 -13.28 -6.12
C GLY A 200 -10.51 -14.50 -5.49
N ARG A 201 -9.75 -15.31 -4.73
CA ARG A 201 -10.29 -16.46 -4.01
C ARG A 201 -11.24 -16.04 -2.89
N LEU A 202 -10.88 -15.04 -2.09
CA LEU A 202 -11.78 -14.50 -1.07
C LEU A 202 -13.12 -14.09 -1.67
N TYR A 203 -13.07 -13.43 -2.84
CA TYR A 203 -14.28 -13.02 -3.55
C TYR A 203 -15.11 -14.23 -4.02
N ARG A 204 -14.47 -15.23 -4.62
CA ARG A 204 -15.15 -16.45 -5.09
C ARG A 204 -15.77 -17.27 -3.95
N ASP A 205 -15.11 -17.31 -2.80
CA ASP A 205 -15.59 -18.03 -1.62
C ASP A 205 -16.69 -17.24 -0.86
N GLY A 206 -16.97 -15.99 -1.26
CA GLY A 206 -17.95 -15.13 -0.61
C GLY A 206 -17.45 -14.48 0.69
N ASP A 207 -16.15 -14.57 0.98
CA ASP A 207 -15.53 -13.95 2.16
C ASP A 207 -15.58 -12.41 2.06
N ILE A 208 -15.44 -11.88 0.84
CA ILE A 208 -15.53 -10.44 0.52
C ILE A 208 -16.59 -10.19 -0.56
N SER A 209 -17.23 -9.02 -0.50
CA SER A 209 -18.38 -8.67 -1.34
C SER A 209 -18.03 -8.26 -2.78
N SER A 210 -16.76 -7.95 -3.06
CA SER A 210 -16.27 -7.57 -4.38
C SER A 210 -14.80 -7.92 -4.57
N TYR A 211 -14.39 -8.12 -5.83
CA TYR A 211 -12.97 -8.23 -6.18
C TYR A 211 -12.36 -6.83 -6.33
N SER A 212 -12.04 -6.23 -5.20
CA SER A 212 -11.54 -4.86 -5.10
C SER A 212 -10.54 -4.71 -3.96
N TYR A 213 -9.88 -3.55 -3.88
CA TYR A 213 -9.10 -3.16 -2.73
C TYR A 213 -9.12 -1.65 -2.49
N GLY A 214 -8.86 -1.27 -1.24
CA GLY A 214 -8.46 0.07 -0.83
C GLY A 214 -7.11 0.04 -0.12
N LEU A 215 -6.23 0.97 -0.49
CA LEU A 215 -4.85 1.07 -0.03
C LEU A 215 -4.49 2.50 0.36
N HIS A 216 -3.96 2.64 1.57
CA HIS A 216 -3.10 3.77 1.94
C HIS A 216 -1.82 3.19 2.53
N ILE A 217 -0.66 3.53 1.99
CA ILE A 217 0.59 2.86 2.43
C ILE A 217 1.11 3.35 3.78
N GLY A 218 0.48 4.39 4.36
CA GLY A 218 0.93 5.01 5.60
C GLY A 218 2.21 5.82 5.42
N SER A 219 2.93 6.08 6.51
CA SER A 219 4.24 6.72 6.46
C SER A 219 5.17 6.11 7.50
N ALA A 220 6.29 5.56 7.04
CA ALA A 220 7.29 4.96 7.90
C ALA A 220 7.99 6.01 8.79
N ALA A 221 8.22 7.23 8.28
CA ALA A 221 8.86 8.31 9.02
C ALA A 221 8.03 8.79 10.22
N PHE A 222 6.70 8.67 10.14
CA PHE A 222 5.76 9.09 11.18
C PHE A 222 5.16 7.93 12.00
N ASP A 223 5.73 6.72 11.86
CA ASP A 223 5.18 5.48 12.44
C ASP A 223 3.68 5.30 12.15
N TYR A 224 3.23 5.77 10.99
CA TYR A 224 1.85 5.69 10.59
C TYR A 224 1.68 4.42 9.76
N PRO A 225 1.05 3.36 10.31
CA PRO A 225 0.88 2.11 9.58
C PRO A 225 0.00 2.32 8.35
N GLY A 226 0.30 1.52 7.33
CA GLY A 226 -0.58 1.44 6.17
C GLY A 226 -1.91 0.77 6.50
N SER A 227 -2.82 0.82 5.53
CA SER A 227 -4.13 0.20 5.55
C SER A 227 -4.36 -0.42 4.18
N LEU A 228 -4.46 -1.75 4.13
CA LEU A 228 -4.84 -2.50 2.93
C LEU A 228 -6.06 -3.34 3.29
N VAL A 229 -7.12 -3.19 2.51
CA VAL A 229 -8.39 -3.89 2.73
C VAL A 229 -8.85 -4.45 1.39
N PHE A 230 -9.09 -5.77 1.32
CA PHE A 230 -9.69 -6.42 0.15
C PHE A 230 -11.22 -6.41 0.26
N GLY A 231 -11.91 -6.18 -0.87
CA GLY A 231 -13.37 -6.05 -0.93
C GLY A 231 -13.92 -4.78 -0.28
N GLY A 232 -13.04 -3.87 0.15
CA GLY A 232 -13.39 -2.72 0.96
C GLY A 232 -12.25 -1.73 1.08
N TYR A 233 -12.40 -0.76 1.96
CA TYR A 233 -11.40 0.26 2.28
C TYR A 233 -11.62 0.78 3.70
N ASN A 234 -10.60 1.39 4.29
CA ASN A 234 -10.77 2.16 5.53
C ASN A 234 -11.17 3.60 5.18
N LYS A 235 -12.42 3.99 5.43
CA LYS A 235 -12.94 5.34 5.16
C LYS A 235 -12.17 6.42 5.91
N GLY A 236 -11.61 6.10 7.08
CA GLY A 236 -10.72 7.00 7.81
C GLY A 236 -9.39 7.29 7.13
N ARG A 237 -9.12 6.73 5.94
CA ARG A 237 -7.97 7.03 5.08
C ARG A 237 -8.33 7.84 3.84
N VAL A 238 -9.58 8.29 3.70
CA VAL A 238 -10.10 8.98 2.51
C VAL A 238 -10.68 10.33 2.92
N ILE A 239 -10.09 11.42 2.44
CA ILE A 239 -10.66 12.76 2.53
C ILE A 239 -11.25 13.12 1.16
N GLU A 240 -12.50 13.58 1.15
CA GLU A 240 -13.16 14.02 -0.08
C GLU A 240 -12.56 15.34 -0.60
N PRO A 241 -12.62 15.60 -1.92
CA PRO A 241 -13.22 14.79 -2.98
C PRO A 241 -12.36 13.60 -3.45
N VAL A 242 -12.99 12.63 -4.14
CA VAL A 242 -12.35 11.40 -4.67
C VAL A 242 -12.41 11.39 -6.20
N THR A 243 -11.27 11.39 -6.88
CA THR A 243 -11.23 11.25 -8.34
C THR A 243 -11.33 9.78 -8.75
N SER A 244 -11.94 9.51 -9.91
CA SER A 244 -12.12 8.17 -10.46
C SER A 244 -11.60 8.09 -11.90
N PHE A 245 -10.98 6.98 -12.27
CA PHE A 245 -10.42 6.78 -13.61
C PHE A 245 -10.49 5.32 -14.05
N GLU A 246 -10.74 5.11 -15.35
CA GLU A 246 -10.94 3.78 -15.97
C GLU A 246 -9.68 3.21 -16.61
N ASP A 247 -8.77 4.07 -17.09
CA ASP A 247 -7.50 3.63 -17.69
C ASP A 247 -6.76 2.75 -16.68
N SER A 248 -6.30 1.58 -17.13
CA SER A 248 -5.95 0.36 -16.37
C SER A 248 -4.89 0.52 -15.28
N GLY A 249 -4.44 1.74 -15.03
CA GLY A 249 -3.67 2.15 -13.87
C GLY A 249 -3.18 3.58 -13.97
N ALA A 250 -3.77 4.42 -14.84
CA ALA A 250 -3.28 5.77 -15.09
C ALA A 250 -4.36 6.83 -14.95
N VAL A 251 -4.00 7.95 -14.35
CA VAL A 251 -4.88 9.10 -14.13
C VAL A 251 -4.26 10.33 -14.79
N GLU A 252 -5.10 11.25 -15.24
CA GLU A 252 -4.63 12.54 -15.75
C GLU A 252 -4.17 13.43 -14.59
N LEU A 253 -2.93 13.90 -14.64
CA LEU A 253 -2.36 14.88 -13.75
C LEU A 253 -2.44 16.24 -14.43
N LEU A 254 -3.25 17.13 -13.85
CA LEU A 254 -3.56 18.45 -14.40
C LEU A 254 -2.50 19.49 -14.06
N ASP A 255 -1.98 19.45 -12.82
CA ASP A 255 -0.97 20.38 -12.35
C ASP A 255 -0.18 19.82 -11.16
N ILE A 256 1.03 20.34 -10.94
CA ILE A 256 1.77 20.25 -9.68
C ILE A 256 1.98 21.67 -9.16
N SER A 257 1.82 21.86 -7.85
CA SER A 257 2.04 23.15 -7.18
C SER A 257 2.81 22.97 -5.88
N ILE A 258 3.48 24.04 -5.43
CA ILE A 258 4.06 24.13 -4.09
C ILE A 258 3.19 25.07 -3.27
N GLY A 259 2.83 24.67 -2.07
CA GLY A 259 1.96 25.47 -1.20
C GLY A 259 2.26 25.29 0.29
N VAL A 260 1.54 26.06 1.10
CA VAL A 260 1.59 26.00 2.56
C VAL A 260 0.17 25.95 3.10
N GLU A 261 -0.13 24.98 3.95
CA GLU A 261 -1.49 24.76 4.45
C GLU A 261 -1.96 25.91 5.33
N TYR A 262 -1.14 26.33 6.29
CA TYR A 262 -1.38 27.46 7.19
C TYR A 262 -0.07 27.93 7.82
N GLY A 263 -0.11 29.08 8.50
CA GLY A 263 1.07 29.72 9.11
C GLY A 263 1.90 30.52 8.12
N GLU A 264 3.11 30.92 8.52
CA GLU A 264 4.06 31.57 7.62
C GLU A 264 4.64 30.62 6.58
N SER A 265 4.95 31.16 5.41
CA SER A 265 5.58 30.38 4.36
C SER A 265 7.09 30.24 4.59
N PRO A 266 7.68 29.04 4.43
CA PRO A 266 9.14 28.91 4.33
C PRO A 266 9.67 29.45 2.98
N PHE A 267 8.80 29.68 2.00
CA PHE A 267 9.12 30.19 0.67
C PHE A 267 8.83 31.70 0.54
N PRO A 268 9.35 32.39 -0.49
CA PRO A 268 8.97 33.78 -0.80
C PRO A 268 7.53 33.92 -1.34
N PHE A 269 6.77 32.83 -1.43
CA PHE A 269 5.38 32.78 -1.89
C PHE A 269 4.56 31.88 -0.96
N ARG A 270 3.24 32.05 -0.95
CA ARG A 270 2.33 31.09 -0.26
C ARG A 270 1.95 29.92 -1.15
N ILE A 271 1.72 30.17 -2.44
CA ILE A 271 1.37 29.18 -3.45
C ILE A 271 2.15 29.50 -4.72
N LYS A 272 2.69 28.47 -5.35
CA LYS A 272 3.26 28.49 -6.70
C LYS A 272 2.61 27.37 -7.50
N ASP A 273 1.71 27.75 -8.40
CA ASP A 273 0.95 26.83 -9.26
C ASP A 273 1.54 26.75 -10.68
N ARG A 274 0.93 25.92 -11.52
CA ARG A 274 1.29 25.75 -12.94
C ARG A 274 2.75 25.34 -13.13
N LEU A 275 3.28 24.52 -12.23
CA LEU A 275 4.64 23.99 -12.35
C LEU A 275 4.68 22.85 -13.38
N LEU A 276 3.53 22.30 -13.75
CA LEU A 276 3.41 21.33 -14.81
C LEU A 276 3.06 22.04 -16.14
N PRO A 277 3.95 22.04 -17.16
CA PRO A 277 3.75 22.79 -18.39
C PRO A 277 2.65 22.21 -19.30
N ARG A 278 2.38 20.91 -19.17
CA ARG A 278 1.33 20.20 -19.89
C ARG A 278 0.81 19.05 -19.03
N GLN A 279 -0.47 18.72 -19.18
CA GLN A 279 -1.07 17.59 -18.48
C GLN A 279 -0.34 16.29 -18.83
N LEU A 280 -0.23 15.38 -17.86
CA LEU A 280 0.45 14.09 -18.01
C LEU A 280 -0.49 12.96 -17.61
N LYS A 281 -0.45 11.84 -18.34
CA LYS A 281 -1.03 10.60 -17.84
C LYS A 281 -0.01 9.92 -16.93
N VAL A 282 -0.32 9.80 -15.64
CA VAL A 282 0.59 9.25 -14.64
C VAL A 282 0.03 7.98 -14.03
N LYS A 283 0.90 7.02 -13.71
CA LYS A 283 0.54 5.74 -13.08
C LYS A 283 0.78 5.80 -11.57
N PRO A 284 -0.25 5.73 -10.71
CA PRO A 284 -0.05 5.46 -9.29
C PRO A 284 0.42 4.02 -9.10
N ASP A 285 1.61 3.80 -8.54
CA ASP A 285 2.19 2.45 -8.42
C ASP A 285 2.90 2.24 -7.07
N PRO A 286 2.33 1.43 -6.15
CA PRO A 286 2.94 1.17 -4.85
C PRO A 286 4.24 0.34 -4.91
N LEU A 287 4.59 -0.27 -6.05
CA LEU A 287 5.86 -0.98 -6.23
C LEU A 287 7.02 -0.03 -6.59
N SER A 288 6.74 1.15 -7.12
CA SER A 288 7.76 2.18 -7.37
C SER A 288 8.02 3.03 -6.12
N PRO A 289 9.27 3.35 -5.73
CA PRO A 289 9.55 4.19 -4.57
C PRO A 289 9.31 5.68 -4.83
N TYR A 290 9.53 6.14 -6.07
CA TYR A 290 9.82 7.54 -6.36
C TYR A 290 8.65 8.32 -6.94
N LEU A 291 8.80 9.65 -7.01
CA LEU A 291 8.11 10.48 -7.98
C LEU A 291 8.91 10.41 -9.30
N SER A 292 8.63 9.42 -10.14
CA SER A 292 9.30 9.26 -11.43
C SER A 292 8.66 10.18 -12.46
N LEU A 293 9.21 11.38 -12.62
CA LEU A 293 8.65 12.49 -13.39
C LEU A 293 9.60 12.96 -14.49
N PRO A 294 9.12 13.69 -15.52
CA PRO A 294 10.00 14.26 -16.54
C PRO A 294 11.14 15.07 -15.93
N ALA A 295 12.34 14.97 -16.51
CA ALA A 295 13.56 15.55 -15.94
C ALA A 295 13.43 17.06 -15.69
N GLU A 296 12.80 17.78 -16.62
CA GLU A 296 12.55 19.22 -16.52
C GLU A 296 11.66 19.58 -15.33
N LEU A 297 10.66 18.75 -15.05
CA LEU A 297 9.75 18.96 -13.95
C LEU A 297 10.46 18.74 -12.61
N CYS A 298 11.26 17.66 -12.47
CA CYS A 298 12.07 17.47 -11.27
C CYS A 298 13.03 18.63 -11.03
N ARG A 299 13.69 19.16 -12.08
CA ARG A 299 14.59 20.30 -11.95
C ARG A 299 13.86 21.57 -11.54
N THR A 300 12.69 21.81 -12.12
CA THR A 300 11.83 22.94 -11.78
C THR A 300 11.40 22.89 -10.31
N LEU A 301 10.94 21.73 -9.84
CA LEU A 301 10.57 21.54 -8.42
C LEU A 301 11.78 21.74 -7.50
N ALA A 302 12.92 21.14 -7.84
CA ALA A 302 14.17 21.24 -7.08
C ALA A 302 14.66 22.70 -6.97
N SER A 303 14.42 23.54 -7.98
CA SER A 303 14.84 24.96 -7.95
C SER A 303 14.21 25.80 -6.82
N TYR A 304 13.10 25.34 -6.24
CA TYR A 304 12.44 25.98 -5.10
C TYR A 304 12.86 25.40 -3.74
N LEU A 305 13.70 24.36 -3.73
CA LEU A 305 14.08 23.62 -2.54
C LEU A 305 15.60 23.77 -2.30
N PRO A 306 16.06 23.74 -1.05
CA PRO A 306 17.48 23.65 -0.71
C PRO A 306 18.01 22.22 -0.96
N VAL A 307 17.92 21.76 -2.21
CA VAL A 307 18.45 20.48 -2.67
C VAL A 307 19.55 20.69 -3.70
N ILE A 308 20.49 19.76 -3.75
CA ILE A 308 21.59 19.76 -4.71
C ILE A 308 21.51 18.47 -5.52
N TRP A 309 21.55 18.60 -6.85
CA TRP A 309 21.69 17.42 -7.71
C TRP A 309 23.11 16.88 -7.57
N ASP A 310 23.23 15.66 -7.06
CA ASP A 310 24.50 14.95 -7.00
C ASP A 310 24.73 14.20 -8.31
N THR A 311 25.80 14.54 -9.03
CA THR A 311 26.08 13.98 -10.36
C THR A 311 26.54 12.54 -10.32
N ASP A 312 27.03 12.04 -9.19
CA ASP A 312 27.52 10.66 -9.07
C ASP A 312 26.41 9.76 -8.56
N LEU A 313 25.69 10.21 -7.54
CA LEU A 313 24.56 9.47 -6.98
C LEU A 313 23.32 9.53 -7.88
N LYS A 314 23.17 10.58 -8.70
CA LYS A 314 21.98 10.84 -9.53
C LYS A 314 20.69 11.00 -8.70
N TYR A 315 20.81 11.65 -7.55
CA TYR A 315 19.70 12.03 -6.67
C TYR A 315 19.75 13.53 -6.33
N TYR A 316 18.60 14.11 -5.99
CA TYR A 316 18.52 15.43 -5.37
C TYR A 316 18.69 15.29 -3.85
N LEU A 317 19.87 15.65 -3.34
CA LEU A 317 20.18 15.55 -1.91
C LEU A 317 19.74 16.81 -1.18
N TRP A 318 19.11 16.66 -0.01
CA TRP A 318 18.80 17.80 0.84
C TRP A 318 20.09 18.41 1.41
N ASN A 319 20.23 19.74 1.34
CA ASN A 319 21.26 20.45 2.09
C ASN A 319 20.83 20.57 3.55
N THR A 320 21.13 19.56 4.36
CA THR A 320 20.70 19.49 5.76
C THR A 320 21.31 20.55 6.66
N SER A 321 22.37 21.24 6.19
CA SER A 321 23.02 22.35 6.90
C SER A 321 22.35 23.70 6.63
N SER A 322 21.48 23.80 5.60
CA SER A 322 20.74 25.02 5.30
C SER A 322 19.60 25.22 6.33
N PRO A 323 19.44 26.43 6.90
CA PRO A 323 18.29 26.74 7.77
C PRO A 323 16.93 26.53 7.07
N GLU A 324 16.87 26.71 5.76
CA GLU A 324 15.69 26.53 4.92
C GLU A 324 15.25 25.08 4.86
N TYR A 325 16.17 24.12 4.91
CA TYR A 325 15.84 22.69 4.92
C TYR A 325 14.92 22.36 6.09
N ALA A 326 15.35 22.66 7.32
CA ALA A 326 14.55 22.40 8.50
C ALA A 326 13.22 23.17 8.48
N ARG A 327 13.24 24.44 8.03
CA ARG A 327 12.02 25.26 7.89
C ARG A 327 11.02 24.66 6.91
N ILE A 328 11.46 24.04 5.82
CA ILE A 328 10.57 23.44 4.81
C ILE A 328 10.03 22.10 5.31
N VAL A 329 10.91 21.15 5.64
CA VAL A 329 10.51 19.75 5.91
C VAL A 329 9.77 19.57 7.24
N THR A 330 9.80 20.56 8.13
CA THR A 330 9.02 20.53 9.38
C THR A 330 7.75 21.37 9.31
N SER A 331 7.59 22.26 8.33
CA SER A 331 6.43 23.15 8.24
C SER A 331 5.21 22.49 7.58
N PRO A 332 4.02 23.13 7.62
CA PRO A 332 2.85 22.76 6.81
C PRO A 332 3.00 22.95 5.30
N ALA A 333 4.23 23.03 4.78
CA ALA A 333 4.51 23.14 3.36
C ALA A 333 4.36 21.79 2.64
N TYR A 334 3.84 21.83 1.42
CA TYR A 334 3.55 20.63 0.64
C TYR A 334 3.81 20.82 -0.86
N LEU A 335 3.95 19.68 -1.54
CA LEU A 335 3.75 19.53 -2.98
C LEU A 335 2.30 19.07 -3.22
N ALA A 336 1.53 19.75 -4.06
CA ALA A 336 0.15 19.38 -4.37
C ALA A 336 -0.01 18.94 -5.82
N PHE A 337 -0.67 17.81 -6.00
CA PHE A 337 -1.00 17.19 -7.28
C PHE A 337 -2.49 17.40 -7.57
N SER A 338 -2.81 17.97 -8.73
CA SER A 338 -4.19 18.27 -9.12
C SER A 338 -4.68 17.24 -10.14
N PHE A 339 -5.84 16.64 -9.89
CA PHE A 339 -6.48 15.64 -10.73
C PHE A 339 -7.89 16.10 -11.14
N PRO A 340 -8.48 15.51 -12.21
CA PRO A 340 -9.83 15.81 -12.64
C PRO A 340 -10.86 15.69 -11.51
N PRO A 341 -11.93 16.49 -11.56
CA PRO A 341 -13.00 16.42 -10.58
C PRO A 341 -13.67 15.03 -10.60
N PRO A 342 -14.31 14.62 -9.49
CA PRO A 342 -15.23 13.49 -9.50
C PRO A 342 -16.34 13.70 -10.54
N ASN A 343 -16.92 12.61 -11.04
CA ASN A 343 -18.06 12.67 -11.95
C ASN A 343 -19.19 13.54 -11.36
N GLY A 344 -19.66 14.53 -12.13
CA GLY A 344 -20.72 15.45 -11.69
C GLY A 344 -20.26 16.60 -10.79
N GLN A 345 -18.95 16.74 -10.53
CA GLN A 345 -18.38 17.89 -9.83
C GLN A 345 -17.51 18.75 -10.76
N THR A 346 -17.23 19.99 -10.34
CA THR A 346 -16.45 20.96 -11.12
C THR A 346 -15.08 21.26 -10.53
N ALA A 347 -14.86 20.95 -9.24
CA ALA A 347 -13.61 21.25 -8.55
C ALA A 347 -12.61 20.09 -8.67
N ASN A 348 -11.42 20.39 -9.18
CA ASN A 348 -10.31 19.45 -9.25
C ASN A 348 -9.95 18.88 -7.88
N VAL A 349 -9.60 17.60 -7.84
CA VAL A 349 -9.12 16.93 -6.63
C VAL A 349 -7.67 17.29 -6.41
N LYS A 350 -7.32 17.83 -5.23
CA LYS A 350 -5.95 18.15 -4.85
C LYS A 350 -5.44 17.19 -3.79
N ILE A 351 -4.32 16.53 -4.07
CA ILE A 351 -3.61 15.67 -3.12
C ILE A 351 -2.32 16.36 -2.73
N LYS A 352 -2.22 16.77 -1.47
CA LYS A 352 -1.11 17.47 -0.84
C LYS A 352 -0.21 16.44 -0.16
N ALA A 353 1.04 16.37 -0.62
CA ALA A 353 2.13 15.62 0.00
C ALA A 353 3.04 16.59 0.77
N PRO A 354 2.99 16.63 2.11
CA PRO A 354 3.88 17.47 2.91
C PRO A 354 5.34 17.17 2.63
N PHE A 355 6.21 18.18 2.62
CA PHE A 355 7.65 17.95 2.41
C PHE A 355 8.27 17.06 3.49
N ALA A 356 7.65 16.97 4.66
CA ALA A 356 8.02 16.04 5.71
C ALA A 356 7.93 14.56 5.25
N LEU A 357 6.99 14.21 4.36
CA LEU A 357 6.90 12.88 3.74
C LEU A 357 7.90 12.67 2.59
N LEU A 358 8.41 13.77 2.02
CA LEU A 358 9.34 13.80 0.89
C LEU A 358 10.79 14.02 1.34
N ASN A 359 11.05 13.91 2.65
CA ASN A 359 12.36 13.96 3.27
C ASN A 359 12.88 12.54 3.53
N LEU A 360 13.07 11.77 2.47
CA LEU A 360 13.42 10.35 2.54
C LEU A 360 14.92 10.16 2.73
N THR A 361 15.33 8.94 3.06
CA THR A 361 16.70 8.59 3.41
C THR A 361 17.25 7.55 2.43
N LEU A 362 18.38 7.87 1.81
CA LEU A 362 19.20 6.89 1.11
C LEU A 362 20.07 6.15 2.12
N GLU A 363 20.17 4.84 1.96
CA GLU A 363 20.98 3.94 2.77
C GLU A 363 21.77 2.96 1.88
N ARG A 364 22.51 2.04 2.51
CA ARG A 364 23.24 0.97 1.82
C ARG A 364 22.30 0.12 0.95
N PRO A 365 22.69 -0.23 -0.29
CA PRO A 365 24.02 -0.06 -0.86
C PRO A 365 24.22 1.25 -1.64
N ILE A 366 23.21 2.12 -1.72
CA ILE A 366 23.26 3.35 -2.53
C ILE A 366 24.33 4.30 -1.97
N VAL A 367 24.33 4.47 -0.66
CA VAL A 367 25.27 5.32 0.08
C VAL A 367 25.83 4.58 1.31
N SER A 368 27.03 4.96 1.74
CA SER A 368 27.67 4.37 2.93
C SER A 368 27.19 4.99 4.26
N LYS A 369 26.61 6.18 4.20
CA LYS A 369 26.03 6.89 5.34
C LYS A 369 24.59 7.32 5.00
N PRO A 370 23.63 7.19 5.93
CA PRO A 370 22.28 7.68 5.72
C PRO A 370 22.27 9.13 5.21
N THR A 371 21.63 9.36 4.06
CA THR A 371 21.66 10.67 3.38
C THR A 371 20.25 11.09 2.99
N GLN A 372 19.84 12.29 3.42
CA GLN A 372 18.50 12.80 3.13
C GLN A 372 18.40 13.25 1.66
N TYR A 373 17.33 12.84 0.99
CA TYR A 373 17.09 13.18 -0.41
C TYR A 373 15.62 13.52 -0.69
N PHE A 374 15.40 14.28 -1.77
CA PHE A 374 14.08 14.57 -2.31
C PHE A 374 13.76 13.55 -3.43
N PRO A 375 12.66 12.78 -3.34
CA PRO A 375 12.45 11.59 -4.17
C PRO A 375 11.85 11.88 -5.55
N CYS A 376 12.28 12.95 -6.22
CA CYS A 376 11.96 13.19 -7.62
C CYS A 376 13.03 12.58 -8.51
N MET A 377 12.67 11.52 -9.22
CA MET A 377 13.58 10.79 -10.11
C MET A 377 13.26 11.13 -11.56
N PRO A 378 14.23 11.66 -12.33
CA PRO A 378 14.06 11.89 -13.76
C PRO A 378 13.68 10.60 -14.50
N TYR A 379 12.54 10.62 -15.18
CA TYR A 379 12.03 9.52 -15.98
C TYR A 379 11.23 10.06 -17.16
N ASP A 380 11.89 10.18 -18.31
CA ASP A 380 11.31 10.78 -19.52
C ASP A 380 10.59 9.71 -20.36
N THR A 381 9.34 9.42 -19.99
CA THR A 381 8.44 8.53 -20.74
C THR A 381 7.06 9.14 -20.93
N ASP A 382 6.21 8.48 -21.71
CA ASP A 382 4.82 8.84 -21.91
C ASP A 382 3.92 8.54 -20.70
N ARG A 383 4.38 7.71 -19.76
CA ARG A 383 3.66 7.33 -18.53
C ARG A 383 4.53 7.46 -17.27
N PRO A 384 4.75 8.69 -16.77
CA PRO A 384 5.40 8.93 -15.48
C PRO A 384 4.71 8.18 -14.33
N VAL A 385 5.45 7.90 -13.24
CA VAL A 385 4.96 7.07 -12.13
C VAL A 385 4.91 7.87 -10.84
N LEU A 386 3.77 7.82 -10.15
CA LEU A 386 3.61 8.32 -8.79
C LEU A 386 3.70 7.14 -7.81
N GLY A 387 4.92 6.92 -7.31
CA GLY A 387 5.25 5.81 -6.44
C GLY A 387 4.88 6.02 -4.97
N ARG A 388 5.50 5.23 -4.09
CA ARG A 388 5.32 5.27 -2.64
C ARG A 388 5.55 6.67 -2.07
N ALA A 389 6.54 7.44 -2.55
CA ALA A 389 6.74 8.83 -2.14
C ALA A 389 5.45 9.68 -2.20
N PHE A 390 4.65 9.52 -3.26
CA PHE A 390 3.33 10.13 -3.40
C PHE A 390 2.26 9.42 -2.58
N LEU A 391 2.22 8.08 -2.65
CA LEU A 391 1.15 7.27 -2.05
C LEU A 391 1.15 7.32 -0.50
N GLN A 392 2.21 7.79 0.15
CA GLN A 392 2.15 8.12 1.58
C GLN A 392 1.10 9.19 1.90
N ALA A 393 0.79 10.07 0.94
CA ALA A 393 -0.18 11.15 1.05
C ALA A 393 -1.51 10.86 0.34
N ALA A 394 -1.63 9.72 -0.35
CA ALA A 394 -2.80 9.41 -1.18
C ALA A 394 -3.43 8.08 -0.80
N PHE A 395 -4.75 8.04 -0.84
CA PHE A 395 -5.51 6.79 -0.91
C PHE A 395 -5.58 6.33 -2.37
N LEU A 396 -5.35 5.04 -2.60
CA LEU A 396 -5.52 4.36 -3.88
C LEU A 396 -6.50 3.20 -3.71
N GLY A 397 -7.53 3.14 -4.52
CA GLY A 397 -8.46 2.00 -4.55
C GLY A 397 -8.71 1.52 -5.96
N ARG A 398 -9.16 0.28 -6.10
CA ARG A 398 -9.55 -0.29 -7.40
C ARG A 398 -10.61 -1.35 -7.26
N ASN A 399 -11.59 -1.31 -8.16
CA ASN A 399 -12.53 -2.39 -8.42
C ASN A 399 -12.14 -3.09 -9.72
N TRP A 400 -11.67 -4.34 -9.62
CA TRP A 400 -11.17 -5.10 -10.77
C TRP A 400 -12.29 -5.55 -11.71
N GLU A 401 -13.52 -5.77 -11.23
CA GLU A 401 -14.64 -6.12 -12.11
C GLU A 401 -15.14 -4.92 -12.91
N LYS A 402 -15.09 -3.71 -12.32
CA LYS A 402 -15.49 -2.47 -12.98
C LYS A 402 -14.38 -1.75 -13.72
N GLN A 403 -13.12 -2.19 -13.54
CA GLN A 403 -11.94 -1.54 -14.09
C GLN A 403 -11.83 -0.06 -13.68
N ILE A 404 -12.42 0.32 -12.55
CA ILE A 404 -12.39 1.69 -12.03
C ILE A 404 -11.42 1.75 -10.86
N SER A 405 -10.56 2.75 -10.89
CA SER A 405 -9.65 3.11 -9.80
C SER A 405 -10.07 4.44 -9.18
N TRP A 406 -9.71 4.63 -7.92
CA TRP A 406 -9.97 5.84 -7.15
C TRP A 406 -8.68 6.39 -6.55
N LEU A 407 -8.60 7.72 -6.52
CA LEU A 407 -7.51 8.43 -5.85
C LEU A 407 -8.08 9.58 -5.01
N ALA A 408 -7.59 9.72 -3.79
CA ALA A 408 -8.03 10.76 -2.87
C ALA A 408 -6.92 11.19 -1.93
N GLN A 409 -7.10 12.36 -1.29
CA GLN A 409 -6.21 12.79 -0.22
C GLN A 409 -6.28 11.80 0.95
N ALA A 410 -5.13 11.27 1.37
CA ALA A 410 -5.05 10.58 2.65
C ALA A 410 -4.81 11.59 3.78
N PRO A 411 -5.36 11.36 4.99
CA PRO A 411 -5.05 12.19 6.15
C PRO A 411 -3.61 11.97 6.63
N GLY A 412 -3.12 12.90 7.43
CA GLY A 412 -1.94 12.70 8.28
C GLY A 412 -2.16 11.63 9.35
N PRO A 413 -1.15 11.32 10.18
CA PRO A 413 -1.21 10.22 11.13
C PRO A 413 -2.35 10.37 12.17
N GLY A 414 -2.68 11.60 12.56
CA GLY A 414 -3.54 11.89 13.69
C GLY A 414 -2.93 11.43 15.02
N VAL A 415 -3.55 11.84 16.14
CA VAL A 415 -3.03 11.57 17.50
C VAL A 415 -2.84 10.08 17.82
N SER A 416 -3.66 9.20 17.25
CA SER A 416 -3.57 7.75 17.46
C SER A 416 -2.85 7.01 16.34
N ARG A 417 -2.24 7.70 15.36
CA ARG A 417 -1.61 7.08 14.17
C ARG A 417 -2.59 6.20 13.37
N ARG A 418 -3.84 6.65 13.29
CA ARG A 418 -4.97 5.98 12.61
C ARG A 418 -5.69 6.88 11.61
N GLY A 419 -5.12 8.01 11.24
CA GLY A 419 -5.76 8.97 10.36
C GLY A 419 -7.00 9.57 11.00
N LEU A 420 -8.12 9.53 10.28
CA LEU A 420 -9.42 9.96 10.77
C LEU A 420 -10.19 8.86 11.52
N GLY A 421 -9.54 7.72 11.81
CA GLY A 421 -10.10 6.58 12.53
C GLY A 421 -10.05 5.29 11.71
N ASP A 422 -10.45 4.18 12.35
CA ASP A 422 -10.58 2.88 11.67
C ASP A 422 -12.05 2.59 11.41
N GLN A 423 -12.48 2.84 10.17
CA GLN A 423 -13.83 2.51 9.71
C GLN A 423 -13.72 1.75 8.38
N ASN A 424 -13.74 0.42 8.46
CA ASN A 424 -13.73 -0.41 7.27
C ASN A 424 -15.12 -0.42 6.64
N MET A 425 -15.18 -0.04 5.36
CA MET A 425 -16.36 0.00 4.52
C MET A 425 -16.24 -1.07 3.44
N ASP A 426 -17.35 -1.70 3.11
CA ASP A 426 -17.45 -2.56 1.93
C ASP A 426 -17.42 -1.72 0.65
N ILE A 427 -16.80 -2.28 -0.39
CA ILE A 427 -16.96 -1.80 -1.76
C ILE A 427 -17.97 -2.72 -2.42
N ALA A 428 -19.12 -2.17 -2.82
CA ALA A 428 -20.11 -2.94 -3.55
C ALA A 428 -19.53 -3.44 -4.89
N ARG A 429 -19.95 -4.63 -5.33
CA ARG A 429 -19.55 -5.23 -6.62
C ARG A 429 -19.66 -4.25 -7.80
N GLY A 430 -20.76 -3.50 -7.83
CA GLY A 430 -21.06 -2.52 -8.88
C GLY A 430 -20.46 -1.13 -8.68
N ALA A 431 -19.66 -0.90 -7.63
CA ALA A 431 -19.22 0.44 -7.25
C ALA A 431 -18.34 1.07 -8.32
N VAL A 432 -18.74 2.28 -8.71
CA VAL A 432 -17.99 3.20 -9.60
C VAL A 432 -17.46 4.43 -8.84
N ALA A 433 -17.89 4.60 -7.58
CA ALA A 433 -17.47 5.64 -6.66
C ALA A 433 -17.33 5.06 -5.25
N ILE A 434 -16.57 5.74 -4.41
CA ILE A 434 -16.46 5.49 -2.97
C ILE A 434 -16.66 6.80 -2.22
N GLU A 435 -16.97 6.71 -0.93
CA GLU A 435 -17.15 7.86 -0.06
C GLU A 435 -15.87 8.15 0.73
N GLY A 436 -15.68 9.41 1.09
CA GLY A 436 -14.66 9.81 2.06
C GLY A 436 -15.27 10.54 3.24
N TRP A 437 -14.42 11.10 4.08
CA TRP A 437 -14.83 12.13 5.02
C TRP A 437 -14.86 13.48 4.32
N GLY A 438 -16.05 14.05 4.22
CA GLY A 438 -16.26 15.44 3.82
C GLY A 438 -16.12 16.39 5.02
N GLY A 439 -15.61 17.59 4.78
CA GLY A 439 -15.47 18.64 5.79
C GLY A 439 -14.20 19.47 5.61
N GLU A 440 -14.27 20.74 5.97
CA GLU A 440 -13.12 21.63 5.91
C GLU A 440 -12.10 21.30 7.02
N GLY A 441 -10.82 21.48 6.72
CA GLY A 441 -9.74 21.34 7.71
C GLY A 441 -9.35 19.90 8.09
N LEU A 442 -10.04 18.85 7.63
CA LEU A 442 -9.70 17.46 8.01
C LEU A 442 -8.23 17.09 7.77
N PHE A 443 -7.67 17.55 6.65
CA PHE A 443 -6.25 17.35 6.35
C PHE A 443 -5.37 18.07 7.39
N ASN A 444 -5.60 19.37 7.64
CA ASN A 444 -4.80 20.14 8.59
C ASN A 444 -4.87 19.57 10.02
N SER A 445 -6.05 19.13 10.47
CA SER A 445 -6.27 18.63 11.82
C SER A 445 -5.61 17.26 12.01
N SER A 446 -5.60 16.43 10.97
CA SER A 446 -4.93 15.13 10.98
C SER A 446 -3.39 15.22 11.06
N TRP A 447 -2.81 16.38 10.72
CA TRP A 447 -1.38 16.67 10.84
C TRP A 447 -1.01 17.47 12.10
N ASN A 448 -1.99 17.77 12.97
CA ASN A 448 -1.73 18.51 14.20
C ASN A 448 -0.69 17.78 15.09
N GLY A 449 0.29 18.51 15.58
CA GLY A 449 1.42 17.97 16.36
C GLY A 449 2.53 17.30 15.54
N HIS A 450 2.41 17.24 14.22
CA HIS A 450 3.44 16.70 13.32
C HIS A 450 4.17 17.79 12.50
N TRP A 451 3.68 19.02 12.54
CA TRP A 451 4.32 20.18 11.91
C TRP A 451 4.76 21.23 12.93
N SER A 452 5.84 21.91 12.61
CA SER A 452 6.35 23.11 13.28
C SER A 452 5.88 24.35 12.52
N VAL A 453 4.88 25.03 13.07
CA VAL A 453 4.32 26.24 12.45
C VAL A 453 5.31 27.40 12.60
N LEU A 454 5.67 28.02 11.48
CA LEU A 454 6.55 29.18 11.48
C LEU A 454 5.79 30.43 11.95
N ALA A 455 6.41 31.19 12.86
CA ALA A 455 5.85 32.44 13.39
C ALA A 455 5.99 33.60 12.39
N SER A 456 5.00 34.51 12.36
CA SER A 456 5.03 35.74 11.55
C SER A 456 6.21 36.64 11.93
N ARG A 457 6.95 37.11 10.92
CA ARG A 457 8.13 37.98 11.06
C ARG A 457 7.78 39.43 11.50
N THR A 458 6.70 39.64 12.23
CA THR A 458 6.26 40.99 12.65
C THR A 458 6.65 41.39 14.07
N ASN A 459 7.31 40.52 14.85
CA ASN A 459 7.77 40.86 16.19
C ASN A 459 9.30 40.93 16.28
N VAL A 460 9.91 41.84 15.53
CA VAL A 460 11.20 42.42 15.96
C VAL A 460 10.84 43.69 16.74
N PRO A 461 10.99 43.72 18.08
CA PRO A 461 10.96 44.96 18.81
C PRO A 461 12.11 45.82 18.29
N VAL A 462 11.77 46.93 17.64
CA VAL A 462 12.73 48.00 17.35
C VAL A 462 13.30 48.45 18.70
N PRO A 463 14.63 48.49 18.90
CA PRO A 463 15.19 49.02 20.14
C PRO A 463 14.89 50.52 20.18
N GLU A 464 13.92 50.92 21.00
CA GLU A 464 13.72 52.33 21.33
C GLU A 464 14.94 52.82 22.09
N THR A 465 15.58 53.83 21.50
CA THR A 465 16.67 54.61 22.09
C THR A 465 16.10 55.50 23.19
N PRO A 466 16.56 55.43 24.46
CA PRO A 466 16.06 56.35 25.48
C PRO A 466 16.82 57.68 25.39
N ARG A 467 16.09 58.77 25.12
CA ARG A 467 16.53 60.15 25.34
C ARG A 467 16.40 60.51 26.81
N GLU A 468 17.39 61.24 27.31
CA GLU A 468 17.44 61.92 28.61
C GLU A 468 16.19 62.76 28.89
N SER A 469 15.72 62.72 30.15
CA SER A 469 15.21 63.91 30.86
C SER A 469 15.13 63.64 32.37
N GLU A 470 16.00 64.35 33.09
CA GLU A 470 15.77 65.13 34.30
C GLU A 470 14.94 64.57 35.48
N GLN A 471 15.66 64.49 36.60
CA GLN A 471 15.21 64.37 38.00
C GLN A 471 14.55 65.68 38.49
N PRO A 472 13.72 65.65 39.57
CA PRO A 472 14.31 65.86 40.91
C PRO A 472 13.66 65.10 42.10
N LYS A 473 14.51 64.79 43.09
CA LYS A 473 14.40 64.75 44.59
C LYS A 473 12.99 64.55 45.23
N GLN A 474 12.73 63.80 46.32
CA GLN A 474 13.52 63.58 47.55
C GLN A 474 12.82 62.55 48.51
N SER A 475 13.65 61.80 49.26
CA SER A 475 13.55 61.40 50.70
C SER A 475 12.64 60.26 51.25
N GLY A 476 13.28 59.35 52.03
CA GLY A 476 12.74 58.62 53.20
C GLY A 476 12.65 57.08 53.04
N SER A 477 13.66 56.28 53.43
CA SER A 477 13.78 55.51 54.71
C SER A 477 12.68 54.43 54.88
N SER A 478 12.85 53.13 55.14
CA SER A 478 13.86 52.25 55.77
C SER A 478 13.54 50.80 55.30
N GLY A 479 14.48 49.88 55.06
CA GLY A 479 14.95 48.89 56.05
C GLY A 479 14.42 47.45 55.79
N ALA A 480 15.35 46.51 55.48
CA ALA A 480 15.41 45.04 55.73
C ALA A 480 14.12 44.17 55.59
N ASP A 481 14.08 42.96 55.02
CA ASP A 481 15.02 41.84 55.05
C ASP A 481 14.61 40.73 54.04
N ALA A 482 15.62 39.95 53.65
CA ALA A 482 15.66 38.51 53.31
C ALA A 482 14.56 37.82 52.46
N ASN A 483 14.99 37.37 51.27
CA ASN A 483 15.06 35.97 50.83
C ASN A 483 13.78 35.10 50.90
N THR A 484 13.24 34.66 49.74
CA THR A 484 12.84 33.25 49.47
C THR A 484 12.35 33.07 48.02
N GLN A 485 13.05 32.18 47.33
CA GLN A 485 12.66 31.23 46.27
C GLN A 485 11.43 31.46 45.38
N ALA A 486 11.72 31.30 44.09
CA ALA A 486 10.80 31.03 42.99
C ALA A 486 9.76 29.94 43.29
N LYS A 487 8.53 30.18 42.82
CA LYS A 487 7.61 29.13 42.37
C LYS A 487 6.95 29.54 41.07
N GLU A 488 7.22 28.75 40.04
CA GLU A 488 6.48 28.70 38.79
C GLU A 488 5.02 28.35 39.07
N GLY A 489 4.12 29.22 38.61
CA GLY A 489 2.69 28.96 38.60
C GLY A 489 2.32 28.12 37.39
N ILE A 490 1.99 26.85 37.64
CA ILE A 490 1.31 25.96 36.69
C ILE A 490 -0.08 26.50 36.37
N SER A 491 -0.36 26.57 35.07
CA SER A 491 -1.60 27.04 34.46
C SER A 491 -2.83 26.23 34.87
N THR A 492 -3.93 26.96 34.98
CA THR A 492 -5.27 26.65 35.52
C THR A 492 -6.09 25.66 34.68
N GLY A 493 -5.49 24.54 34.25
CA GLY A 493 -6.15 23.51 33.43
C GLY A 493 -6.33 22.13 34.09
N ALA A 494 -5.81 21.92 35.31
CA ALA A 494 -5.71 20.59 35.92
C ALA A 494 -6.68 20.31 37.10
N LYS A 495 -7.69 21.17 37.35
CA LYS A 495 -8.56 21.08 38.55
C LYS A 495 -10.03 20.72 38.31
N VAL A 496 -10.41 20.21 37.13
CA VAL A 496 -11.81 19.77 36.88
C VAL A 496 -11.93 18.26 36.54
N GLY A 497 -10.84 17.48 36.64
CA GLY A 497 -10.81 16.08 36.20
C GLY A 497 -10.93 14.98 37.27
N ILE A 498 -11.27 15.27 38.52
CA ILE A 498 -11.33 14.25 39.60
C ILE A 498 -12.61 14.40 40.41
N ALA A 499 -13.74 14.09 39.78
CA ALA A 499 -15.00 13.79 40.49
C ALA A 499 -15.89 12.76 39.77
N VAL A 500 -15.58 12.39 38.51
CA VAL A 500 -16.36 11.40 37.72
C VAL A 500 -15.65 10.03 37.63
N GLY A 501 -14.40 9.92 38.07
CA GLY A 501 -13.58 8.70 37.92
C GLY A 501 -13.88 7.54 38.88
N ALA A 502 -14.62 7.76 39.97
CA ALA A 502 -14.83 6.71 41.00
C ALA A 502 -16.02 5.77 40.70
N MET A 503 -17.01 6.19 39.89
CA MET A 503 -18.20 5.38 39.59
C MET A 503 -17.96 4.35 38.46
N ALA A 504 -17.06 4.63 37.51
CA ALA A 504 -16.80 3.72 36.39
C ALA A 504 -15.99 2.47 36.79
N VAL A 505 -15.09 2.60 37.77
CA VAL A 505 -14.24 1.50 38.24
C VAL A 505 -15.04 0.45 39.00
N GLY A 506 -16.05 0.86 39.78
CA GLY A 506 -16.94 -0.05 40.51
C GLY A 506 -17.79 -0.93 39.58
N VAL A 507 -18.30 -0.38 38.48
CA VAL A 507 -19.13 -1.12 37.51
C VAL A 507 -18.29 -2.14 36.73
N ILE A 508 -17.06 -1.79 36.35
CA ILE A 508 -16.15 -2.72 35.64
C ILE A 508 -15.73 -3.88 36.55
N ALA A 509 -15.49 -3.63 37.84
CA ALA A 509 -15.18 -4.69 38.81
C ALA A 509 -16.35 -5.67 39.00
N LEU A 510 -17.59 -5.17 39.07
CA LEU A 510 -18.79 -6.04 39.19
C LEU A 510 -19.07 -6.84 37.91
N CYS A 511 -18.87 -6.25 36.73
CA CYS A 511 -19.04 -6.93 35.45
C CYS A 511 -17.99 -8.04 35.23
N THR A 512 -16.74 -7.81 35.64
CA THR A 512 -15.67 -8.82 35.54
C THR A 512 -15.89 -9.98 36.50
N LEU A 513 -16.31 -9.71 37.74
CA LEU A 513 -16.72 -10.76 38.70
C LEU A 513 -17.91 -11.58 38.19
N GLY A 514 -18.93 -10.94 37.62
CA GLY A 514 -20.08 -11.62 37.02
C GLY A 514 -19.71 -12.50 35.81
N TYR A 515 -18.76 -12.05 34.98
CA TYR A 515 -18.25 -12.80 33.84
C TYR A 515 -17.50 -14.07 34.26
N PHE A 516 -16.62 -13.98 35.27
CA PHE A 516 -15.89 -15.14 35.79
C PHE A 516 -16.81 -16.16 36.49
N TRP A 517 -17.83 -15.71 37.21
CA TRP A 517 -18.83 -16.60 37.82
C TRP A 517 -19.68 -17.34 36.78
N ARG A 518 -20.04 -16.68 35.68
CA ARG A 518 -20.74 -17.33 34.55
C ARG A 518 -19.86 -18.33 33.81
N ARG A 519 -18.55 -18.05 33.67
CA ARG A 519 -17.60 -18.97 33.02
C ARG A 519 -17.38 -20.24 33.84
N LYS A 520 -17.35 -20.13 35.18
CA LYS A 520 -17.21 -21.29 36.09
C LYS A 520 -18.44 -22.21 36.08
N LYS A 521 -19.66 -21.66 35.90
CA LYS A 521 -20.88 -22.48 35.76
C LYS A 521 -21.03 -23.17 34.41
N ARG A 522 -20.38 -22.69 33.34
CA ARG A 522 -20.42 -23.32 32.01
C ARG A 522 -19.41 -24.48 31.87
N ALA A 523 -18.32 -24.47 32.64
CA ALA A 523 -17.36 -25.58 32.66
C ALA A 523 -17.92 -26.87 33.29
N HIS A 524 -18.92 -26.78 34.16
CA HIS A 524 -19.59 -27.93 34.77
C HIS A 524 -20.68 -28.59 33.88
N LYS A 525 -21.03 -28.02 32.72
CA LYS A 525 -22.05 -28.58 31.81
C LYS A 525 -21.48 -29.22 30.52
N VAL A 526 -20.16 -29.19 30.32
CA VAL A 526 -19.51 -29.71 29.09
C VAL A 526 -18.79 -31.06 29.33
N ALA A 527 -18.76 -31.56 30.57
CA ALA A 527 -18.14 -32.85 30.90
C ALA A 527 -19.08 -34.07 30.77
N GLU A 528 -20.31 -33.91 30.25
CA GLU A 528 -21.34 -34.98 30.22
C GLU A 528 -21.89 -35.28 28.82
N MET A 529 -21.15 -34.99 27.74
CA MET A 529 -21.53 -35.37 26.37
C MET A 529 -20.31 -35.73 25.52
N THR A 530 -19.61 -36.80 25.89
CA THR A 530 -18.69 -37.51 24.98
C THR A 530 -18.93 -38.99 25.11
N GLY A 531 -19.68 -39.56 24.17
CA GLY A 531 -19.89 -40.99 24.09
C GLY A 531 -20.87 -41.38 22.99
N THR A 532 -20.38 -41.47 21.74
CA THR A 532 -20.68 -42.56 20.77
C THR A 532 -20.12 -42.23 19.37
N PRO A 533 -19.41 -43.16 18.71
CA PRO A 533 -18.96 -43.02 17.32
C PRO A 533 -20.00 -43.60 16.34
N TYR A 534 -20.31 -42.88 15.25
CA TYR A 534 -21.13 -43.40 14.14
C TYR A 534 -20.28 -43.71 12.91
N MET A 535 -20.55 -44.88 12.33
CA MET A 535 -19.91 -45.44 11.13
C MET A 535 -20.38 -44.74 9.84
N VAL A 536 -19.51 -44.71 8.84
CA VAL A 536 -19.74 -44.19 7.48
C VAL A 536 -20.17 -45.32 6.54
N ALA A 537 -21.18 -45.07 5.70
CA ALA A 537 -21.51 -45.90 4.53
C ALA A 537 -21.11 -45.15 3.24
N PRO A 538 -20.67 -45.85 2.17
CA PRO A 538 -20.16 -45.22 0.96
C PRO A 538 -21.28 -44.85 -0.01
N VAL A 539 -21.12 -43.73 -0.73
CA VAL A 539 -22.01 -43.31 -1.83
C VAL A 539 -21.24 -43.32 -3.15
N GLU A 540 -21.94 -43.87 -4.14
CA GLU A 540 -21.59 -44.22 -5.51
C GLU A 540 -21.35 -42.99 -6.41
N VAL A 541 -20.43 -43.11 -7.37
CA VAL A 541 -20.02 -42.06 -8.30
C VAL A 541 -20.92 -42.08 -9.54
N ALA A 542 -21.53 -40.93 -9.88
CA ALA A 542 -22.21 -40.72 -11.15
C ALA A 542 -21.42 -39.76 -12.05
N GLU A 543 -21.12 -40.25 -13.26
CA GLU A 543 -20.40 -39.61 -14.35
C GLU A 543 -21.21 -38.46 -14.98
N LYS A 544 -20.55 -37.36 -15.39
CA LYS A 544 -21.19 -36.23 -16.10
C LYS A 544 -20.64 -36.05 -17.52
N PRO A 545 -21.46 -35.55 -18.48
CA PRO A 545 -21.13 -35.56 -19.89
C PRO A 545 -20.25 -34.38 -20.33
N GLN A 546 -19.51 -34.67 -21.39
CA GLN A 546 -18.55 -33.85 -22.13
C GLN A 546 -19.22 -32.64 -22.81
N HIS A 547 -18.66 -31.43 -22.67
CA HIS A 547 -19.07 -30.24 -23.41
C HIS A 547 -17.91 -29.70 -24.27
N ASP A 548 -18.26 -29.32 -25.49
CA ASP A 548 -17.39 -28.98 -26.62
C ASP A 548 -16.47 -27.78 -26.38
N TYR A 549 -15.24 -27.92 -26.86
CA TYR A 549 -14.18 -26.91 -26.87
C TYR A 549 -14.48 -25.81 -27.90
N TYR A 550 -14.61 -24.56 -27.43
CA TYR A 550 -14.46 -23.37 -28.29
C TYR A 550 -13.02 -22.89 -28.23
N ALA A 551 -12.34 -22.85 -29.38
CA ALA A 551 -11.00 -22.31 -29.53
C ALA A 551 -11.04 -20.77 -29.46
N GLY A 552 -10.29 -20.18 -28.51
CA GLY A 552 -10.12 -18.73 -28.41
C GLY A 552 -9.06 -18.18 -29.40
N PRO A 553 -9.11 -16.88 -29.74
CA PRO A 553 -8.25 -16.26 -30.74
C PRO A 553 -6.86 -15.89 -30.18
N THR A 554 -5.84 -15.98 -31.04
CA THR A 554 -4.49 -15.46 -30.81
C THR A 554 -4.46 -13.93 -30.86
N PRO A 555 -3.72 -13.23 -29.99
CA PRO A 555 -3.52 -11.79 -30.11
C PRO A 555 -2.23 -11.48 -30.90
N TRP A 556 -2.31 -10.40 -31.68
CA TRP A 556 -1.29 -9.62 -32.41
C TRP A 556 -1.58 -9.53 -33.92
N GLY A 557 -2.51 -8.63 -34.27
CA GLY A 557 -2.68 -8.13 -35.64
C GLY A 557 -2.18 -6.70 -35.73
N GLU A 558 -1.00 -6.50 -36.34
CA GLU A 558 -0.65 -5.23 -36.96
C GLU A 558 -1.42 -5.12 -38.28
N GLY A 559 -2.21 -4.05 -38.42
CA GLY A 559 -2.82 -3.70 -39.69
C GLY A 559 -1.77 -3.09 -40.62
N ARG A 560 -1.64 -3.63 -41.83
CA ARG A 560 -1.24 -2.84 -43.00
C ARG A 560 -1.85 -3.40 -44.29
N ASP A 561 -2.21 -2.44 -45.14
CA ASP A 561 -3.11 -2.55 -46.28
C ASP A 561 -2.71 -3.53 -47.40
N ARG A 562 -3.76 -3.98 -48.09
CA ARG A 562 -3.79 -4.78 -49.31
C ARG A 562 -2.92 -4.20 -50.45
N ARG A 563 -2.18 -5.08 -51.13
CA ARG A 563 -2.31 -5.27 -52.59
C ARG A 563 -1.77 -6.64 -53.02
N MET A 564 -2.60 -7.34 -53.78
CA MET A 564 -2.33 -8.63 -54.42
C MET A 564 -1.28 -8.48 -55.52
N SER A 565 -0.41 -9.48 -55.63
CA SER A 565 -0.04 -10.05 -56.94
C SER A 565 0.66 -11.40 -56.74
N GLU A 566 0.15 -12.37 -57.49
CA GLU A 566 0.63 -13.73 -57.73
C GLU A 566 2.13 -13.76 -58.09
N LEU A 567 2.85 -14.83 -57.75
CA LEU A 567 3.40 -15.82 -58.70
C LEU A 567 4.44 -16.74 -58.05
N ALA A 568 4.25 -18.03 -58.33
CA ALA A 568 5.23 -19.06 -58.68
C ALA A 568 6.45 -19.35 -57.78
N SER A 569 6.51 -20.60 -57.30
CA SER A 569 7.76 -21.34 -57.08
C SER A 569 8.61 -21.40 -58.36
N PRO A 570 9.93 -21.56 -58.23
CA PRO A 570 10.50 -22.85 -58.66
C PRO A 570 11.65 -23.40 -57.78
N THR A 571 11.63 -24.73 -57.69
CA THR A 571 12.71 -25.73 -57.74
C THR A 571 14.20 -25.29 -57.71
N SER A 572 14.91 -25.76 -56.67
CA SER A 572 16.20 -26.54 -56.59
C SER A 572 17.33 -26.38 -57.64
N PRO A 573 18.55 -26.94 -57.41
CA PRO A 573 19.51 -26.85 -56.28
C PRO A 573 20.98 -26.56 -56.81
N VAL A 574 22.04 -26.89 -56.04
CA VAL A 574 23.50 -27.01 -56.44
C VAL A 574 24.27 -25.66 -56.36
N GLU A 575 25.52 -25.49 -55.90
CA GLU A 575 26.60 -26.25 -55.22
C GLU A 575 27.70 -25.23 -54.81
N MET A 576 28.64 -25.67 -53.97
CA MET A 576 29.77 -24.95 -53.39
C MET A 576 30.81 -24.42 -54.39
N GLN A 577 31.37 -23.24 -54.10
CA GLN A 577 32.81 -22.86 -54.20
C GLN A 577 32.94 -21.42 -53.68
N ASP A 578 33.58 -21.18 -52.54
CA ASP A 578 35.02 -21.11 -52.23
C ASP A 578 35.68 -19.75 -52.57
N THR A 579 36.43 -19.26 -51.57
CA THR A 579 37.42 -18.16 -51.56
C THR A 579 37.01 -16.74 -51.98
N SER A 580 37.01 -15.81 -51.00
CA SER A 580 38.07 -14.78 -50.86
C SER A 580 37.61 -13.59 -49.98
N LEU A 581 38.29 -13.41 -48.84
CA LEU A 581 38.53 -12.11 -48.17
C LEU A 581 39.29 -11.14 -49.13
N PRO A 582 39.65 -9.88 -48.78
CA PRO A 582 39.26 -8.95 -47.69
C PRO A 582 39.05 -7.47 -48.16
N PHE A 583 39.03 -6.53 -47.19
CA PHE A 583 39.26 -5.06 -47.25
C PHE A 583 38.01 -4.18 -47.36
N ARG A 584 37.58 -3.57 -46.23
CA ARG A 584 37.99 -2.28 -45.63
C ARG A 584 37.35 -1.07 -46.30
N GLY A 585 36.52 -0.39 -45.50
CA GLY A 585 36.04 0.97 -45.62
C GLY A 585 35.34 1.30 -44.31
#